data_AF-A0A0L9V7Y0-F1
#
_entry.id   AF-A0A0L9V7Y0-F1
#
_cell.length_a   1.000
_cell.length_b   1.000
_cell.length_c   1.000
_cell.angle_alpha   90.00
_cell.angle_beta   90.00
_cell.angle_gamma   90.00
#
_symmetry.space_group_name_H-M   'P 1'
#
loop_
_entity.id
_entity.type
_entity.pdbx_description
1 polymer ?
#
loop_
_entity_poly.entity_id
_entity_poly.type
_entity_poly.pdbx_seq_one_letter_code
_entity_poly.pdbx_strand_id
1 'polypeptide(L)'
;MKYVNDDEDIRKYFAAFHLYDKLPAAVLIDDFGDFFDDKICQQRYSNPRGRDMAMVKTLALCHNAITFANQKGSCKVLLSDTHTHQRDSPRFHFIYKKWIQTTFTIQEGDASGSFILKDKSHSPTDHNTAVIKAAKYSIALQYLVFEGIVEDEVQ
;
A
#
# COMPACT_ATOMS: atom_id res chain seq x y z
N MET A 1 -13.06 2.97 -13.21
CA MET A 1 -12.56 3.54 -11.95
C MET A 1 -13.76 3.93 -11.11
N LYS A 2 -13.75 3.66 -9.80
CA LYS A 2 -14.82 4.06 -8.88
C LYS A 2 -14.26 5.13 -7.96
N TYR A 3 -14.93 6.29 -7.90
CA TYR A 3 -14.57 7.36 -6.99
C TYR A 3 -15.20 7.08 -5.63
N VAL A 4 -14.40 7.17 -4.57
CA VAL A 4 -14.81 7.01 -3.17
C VAL A 4 -14.41 8.28 -2.43
N ASN A 5 -15.23 8.73 -1.49
CA ASN A 5 -15.01 10.02 -0.84
C ASN A 5 -14.16 9.90 0.43
N ASP A 6 -14.32 8.81 1.17
CA ASP A 6 -13.69 8.60 2.48
C ASP A 6 -13.49 7.11 2.81
N ASP A 7 -12.97 6.83 4.02
CA ASP A 7 -12.80 5.48 4.53
C ASP A 7 -14.12 4.68 4.65
N GLU A 8 -15.26 5.35 4.83
CA GLU A 8 -16.54 4.66 4.92
C GLU A 8 -16.96 4.10 3.58
N ASP A 9 -16.75 4.84 2.49
CA ASP A 9 -17.05 4.38 1.14
C ASP A 9 -16.18 3.18 0.75
N ILE A 10 -14.90 3.19 1.16
CA ILE A 10 -14.02 2.02 1.02
C ILE A 10 -14.62 0.83 1.79
N ARG A 11 -14.99 1.03 3.06
CA ARG A 11 -15.55 -0.05 3.88
C ARG A 11 -16.87 -0.58 3.31
N LYS A 12 -17.78 0.28 2.86
CA LYS A 12 -19.04 -0.13 2.22
C LYS A 12 -18.78 -0.95 0.95
N TYR A 13 -17.81 -0.55 0.13
CA TYR A 13 -17.45 -1.28 -1.07
C TYR A 13 -16.96 -2.71 -0.77
N PHE A 14 -16.01 -2.87 0.16
CA PHE A 14 -15.51 -4.19 0.53
C PHE A 14 -16.53 -5.04 1.31
N ALA A 15 -17.37 -4.42 2.13
CA ALA A 15 -18.46 -5.11 2.82
C ALA A 15 -19.45 -5.76 1.83
N ALA A 16 -19.65 -5.16 0.66
CA ALA A 16 -20.54 -5.67 -0.37
C ALA A 16 -19.96 -6.81 -1.22
N PHE A 17 -18.72 -7.26 -0.98
CA PHE A 17 -18.08 -8.31 -1.80
C PHE A 17 -18.90 -9.61 -1.89
N HIS A 18 -19.59 -9.96 -0.83
CA HIS A 18 -20.44 -11.15 -0.79
C HIS A 18 -21.68 -11.07 -1.69
N LEU A 19 -22.08 -9.86 -2.11
CA LEU A 19 -23.26 -9.61 -2.94
C LEU A 19 -22.96 -9.61 -4.44
N TYR A 20 -21.69 -9.59 -4.85
CA TYR A 20 -21.34 -9.58 -6.27
C TYR A 20 -21.23 -11.00 -6.84
N ASP A 21 -21.89 -11.22 -7.98
CA ASP A 21 -21.74 -12.46 -8.76
C ASP A 21 -20.35 -12.56 -9.41
N LYS A 22 -19.86 -11.41 -9.91
CA LYS A 22 -18.54 -11.29 -10.54
C LYS A 22 -17.67 -10.35 -9.73
N LEU A 23 -16.55 -10.88 -9.24
CA LEU A 23 -15.58 -10.14 -8.45
C LEU A 23 -14.46 -9.57 -9.33
N PRO A 24 -13.85 -8.45 -8.93
CA PRO A 24 -12.73 -7.85 -9.66
C PRO A 24 -11.48 -8.72 -9.55
N ALA A 25 -10.62 -8.71 -10.58
CA ALA A 25 -9.31 -9.36 -10.52
C ALA A 25 -8.33 -8.62 -9.58
N ALA A 26 -8.48 -7.29 -9.48
CA ALA A 26 -7.72 -6.48 -8.56
C ALA A 26 -8.52 -5.25 -8.12
N VAL A 27 -8.25 -4.77 -6.91
CA VAL A 27 -8.70 -3.47 -6.39
C VAL A 27 -7.48 -2.60 -6.12
N LEU A 28 -7.45 -1.43 -6.75
CA LEU A 28 -6.43 -0.41 -6.52
C LEU A 28 -7.03 0.68 -5.63
N ILE A 29 -6.37 1.00 -4.53
CA ILE A 29 -6.70 2.17 -3.72
C ILE A 29 -5.51 3.12 -3.80
N ASP A 30 -5.72 4.25 -4.43
CA ASP A 30 -4.70 5.26 -4.62
C ASP A 30 -4.68 6.21 -3.42
N ASP A 31 -3.50 6.55 -2.92
CA ASP A 31 -3.27 7.40 -1.74
C ASP A 31 -4.12 6.99 -0.53
N PHE A 32 -3.96 5.73 -0.09
CA PHE A 32 -4.76 5.14 0.99
C PHE A 32 -4.75 5.99 2.27
N GLY A 33 -3.63 6.61 2.61
CA GLY A 33 -3.48 7.46 3.80
C GLY A 33 -4.39 8.68 3.82
N ASP A 34 -4.78 9.21 2.66
CA ASP A 34 -5.56 10.46 2.51
C ASP A 34 -7.04 10.30 2.85
N PHE A 35 -7.56 9.07 2.84
CA PHE A 35 -8.94 8.78 3.24
C PHE A 35 -9.18 8.90 4.76
N PHE A 36 -8.12 9.09 5.55
CA PHE A 36 -8.17 9.06 7.01
C PHE A 36 -7.69 10.38 7.62
N ASP A 37 -8.57 11.38 7.64
CA ASP A 37 -8.29 12.64 8.33
C ASP A 37 -8.13 12.43 9.85
N ASP A 38 -7.05 12.97 10.41
CA ASP A 38 -6.71 12.81 11.82
C ASP A 38 -7.81 13.33 12.75
N LYS A 39 -8.34 14.54 12.51
CA LYS A 39 -9.33 15.17 13.38
C LYS A 39 -10.66 14.43 13.32
N ILE A 40 -11.12 14.10 12.11
CA ILE A 40 -12.37 13.37 11.89
C ILE A 40 -12.28 11.99 12.54
N CYS A 41 -11.19 11.26 12.33
CA CYS A 41 -11.03 9.92 12.91
C CYS A 41 -10.93 9.99 14.45
N GLN A 42 -10.20 10.95 15.00
CA GLN A 42 -10.10 11.12 16.46
C GLN A 42 -11.45 11.42 17.11
N GLN A 43 -12.26 12.28 16.48
CA GLN A 43 -13.62 12.58 16.95
C GLN A 43 -14.54 11.38 16.83
N ARG A 44 -14.59 10.73 15.65
CA ARG A 44 -15.46 9.56 15.37
C ARG A 44 -15.22 8.43 16.36
N TYR A 45 -13.96 8.19 16.73
CA TYR A 45 -13.59 7.12 17.65
C TYR A 45 -13.39 7.58 19.09
N SER A 46 -13.52 8.87 19.39
CA SER A 46 -13.21 9.48 20.69
C SER A 46 -11.85 9.01 21.24
N ASN A 47 -10.84 8.95 20.37
CA ASN A 47 -9.54 8.35 20.66
C ASN A 47 -8.42 9.10 19.91
N PRO A 48 -7.32 9.52 20.58
CA PRO A 48 -6.18 10.15 19.92
C PRO A 48 -5.55 9.33 18.79
N ARG A 49 -5.66 7.99 18.85
CA ARG A 49 -5.24 7.05 17.78
C ARG A 49 -6.40 6.67 16.85
N GLY A 50 -7.38 7.56 16.70
CA GLY A 50 -8.56 7.33 15.87
C GLY A 50 -8.19 6.99 14.43
N ARG A 51 -7.20 7.67 13.85
CA ARG A 51 -6.69 7.42 12.50
C ARG A 51 -6.13 6.01 12.35
N ASP A 52 -5.20 5.61 13.22
CA ASP A 52 -4.63 4.26 13.23
C ASP A 52 -5.73 3.18 13.30
N MET A 53 -6.72 3.39 14.18
CA MET A 53 -7.83 2.46 14.34
C MET A 53 -8.72 2.39 13.10
N ALA A 54 -8.97 3.52 12.44
CA ALA A 54 -9.72 3.59 11.18
C ALA A 54 -9.00 2.82 10.06
N MET A 55 -7.69 3.03 9.92
CA MET A 55 -6.84 2.35 8.94
C MET A 55 -6.83 0.84 9.19
N VAL A 56 -6.59 0.41 10.43
CA VAL A 56 -6.58 -1.01 10.80
C VAL A 56 -7.93 -1.68 10.52
N LYS A 57 -9.05 -1.04 10.87
CA LYS A 57 -10.40 -1.56 10.60
C LYS A 57 -10.67 -1.71 9.11
N THR A 58 -10.25 -0.73 8.32
CA THR A 58 -10.42 -0.75 6.86
C THR A 58 -9.56 -1.84 6.23
N LEU A 59 -8.28 -1.94 6.59
CA LEU A 59 -7.38 -2.99 6.12
C LEU A 59 -7.85 -4.40 6.50
N ALA A 60 -8.35 -4.57 7.72
CA ALA A 60 -8.92 -5.85 8.17
C ALA A 60 -10.12 -6.26 7.31
N LEU A 61 -10.99 -5.30 6.98
CA LEU A 61 -12.13 -5.56 6.10
C LEU A 61 -11.69 -5.87 4.67
N CYS A 62 -10.73 -5.12 4.11
CA CYS A 62 -10.13 -5.43 2.81
C CYS A 62 -9.57 -6.85 2.79
N HIS A 63 -8.78 -7.24 3.80
CA HIS A 63 -8.21 -8.57 3.91
C HIS A 63 -9.29 -9.67 3.91
N ASN A 64 -10.35 -9.49 4.71
CA ASN A 64 -11.46 -10.45 4.76
C ASN A 64 -12.21 -10.55 3.43
N ALA A 65 -12.50 -9.42 2.80
CA ALA A 65 -13.18 -9.37 1.51
C ALA A 65 -12.35 -10.01 0.38
N ILE A 66 -11.03 -9.76 0.36
CA ILE A 66 -10.10 -10.39 -0.59
C ILE A 66 -9.97 -11.89 -0.32
N THR A 67 -9.94 -12.31 0.95
CA THR A 67 -9.93 -13.73 1.32
C THR A 67 -11.19 -14.44 0.81
N PHE A 68 -12.36 -13.84 1.00
CA PHE A 68 -13.61 -14.34 0.43
C PHE A 68 -13.57 -14.37 -1.09
N ALA A 69 -13.08 -13.31 -1.73
CA ALA A 69 -13.00 -13.26 -3.19
C ALA A 69 -12.12 -14.37 -3.76
N ASN A 70 -10.99 -14.63 -3.11
CA ASN A 70 -10.05 -15.69 -3.47
C ASN A 70 -10.63 -17.11 -3.36
N GLN A 71 -11.75 -17.32 -2.66
CA GLN A 71 -12.50 -18.58 -2.69
C GLN A 71 -13.28 -18.78 -4.00
N LYS A 72 -13.64 -17.69 -4.68
CA LYS A 72 -14.41 -17.69 -5.94
C LYS A 72 -13.55 -17.43 -7.18
N GLY A 73 -12.38 -16.82 -7.03
CA GLY A 73 -11.44 -16.51 -8.11
C GLY A 73 -10.32 -15.59 -7.64
N SER A 74 -9.26 -15.42 -8.43
CA SER A 74 -8.11 -14.60 -8.01
C SER A 74 -8.49 -13.12 -7.90
N CYS A 75 -8.30 -12.54 -6.72
CA CYS A 75 -8.48 -11.12 -6.43
C CYS A 75 -7.30 -10.59 -5.59
N LYS A 76 -6.72 -9.46 -6.03
CA LYS A 76 -5.62 -8.78 -5.32
C LYS A 76 -6.04 -7.39 -4.86
N VAL A 77 -5.43 -6.91 -3.78
CA VAL A 77 -5.53 -5.50 -3.36
C VAL A 77 -4.15 -4.86 -3.48
N LEU A 78 -4.09 -3.69 -4.10
CA LEU A 78 -2.90 -2.86 -4.19
C LEU A 78 -3.23 -1.49 -3.59
N LEU A 79 -2.37 -1.03 -2.67
CA LEU A 79 -2.49 0.25 -2.00
C LEU A 79 -1.27 1.08 -2.39
N SER A 80 -1.48 2.34 -2.79
CA SER A 80 -0.41 3.33 -2.83
C SER A 80 -0.55 4.29 -1.65
N ASP A 81 0.56 4.93 -1.28
CA ASP A 81 0.59 5.98 -0.26
C ASP A 81 1.74 6.92 -0.58
N THR A 82 1.44 8.15 -0.99
CA THR A 82 2.46 9.15 -1.30
C THR A 82 2.93 9.87 -0.04
N HIS A 83 4.24 9.85 0.16
CA HIS A 83 4.88 10.49 1.30
C HIS A 83 5.23 11.93 0.94
N THR A 84 4.27 12.84 1.09
CA THR A 84 4.47 14.26 0.77
C THR A 84 5.31 15.01 1.82
N HIS A 85 5.38 14.49 3.05
CA HIS A 85 6.11 15.14 4.14
C HIS A 85 6.89 14.13 5.01
N GLN A 86 8.20 14.37 5.11
CA GLN A 86 9.24 13.69 5.90
C GLN A 86 9.92 12.45 5.26
N ARG A 87 11.24 12.58 5.14
CA ARG A 87 12.28 11.59 4.76
C ARG A 87 12.31 10.32 5.61
N ASP A 88 11.40 10.16 6.56
CA ASP A 88 11.33 9.02 7.46
C ASP A 88 10.34 7.98 6.94
N SER A 89 10.56 6.72 7.33
CA SER A 89 9.66 5.59 7.08
C SER A 89 8.18 6.00 7.18
N PRO A 90 7.27 5.45 6.34
CA PRO A 90 5.84 5.75 6.40
C PRO A 90 5.37 5.81 7.85
N ARG A 91 4.71 6.90 8.25
CA ARG A 91 4.16 7.04 9.63
C ARG A 91 3.32 5.84 10.02
N PHE A 92 2.73 5.16 9.02
CA PHE A 92 1.87 3.98 9.18
C PHE A 92 2.51 2.68 8.67
N HIS A 93 3.83 2.65 8.44
CA HIS A 93 4.53 1.46 7.93
C HIS A 93 4.28 0.25 8.83
N PHE A 94 4.24 0.46 10.14
CA PHE A 94 3.94 -0.60 11.11
C PHE A 94 2.53 -1.20 10.93
N ILE A 95 1.55 -0.39 10.49
CA ILE A 95 0.20 -0.86 10.16
C ILE A 95 0.25 -1.67 8.87
N TYR A 96 0.85 -1.13 7.81
CA TYR A 96 0.92 -1.82 6.51
C TYR A 96 1.62 -3.17 6.61
N LYS A 97 2.76 -3.25 7.32
CA LYS A 97 3.49 -4.51 7.55
C LYS A 97 2.64 -5.64 8.11
N LYS A 98 1.61 -5.31 8.90
CA LYS A 98 0.75 -6.31 9.55
C LYS A 98 -0.32 -6.86 8.60
N TRP A 99 -0.74 -6.07 7.62
CA TRP A 99 -1.90 -6.38 6.77
C TRP A 99 -1.54 -6.65 5.30
N ILE A 100 -0.37 -6.21 4.87
CA ILE A 100 0.10 -6.29 3.49
C ILE A 100 1.36 -7.14 3.44
N GLN A 101 1.31 -8.20 2.63
CA GLN A 101 2.39 -9.19 2.52
C GLN A 101 3.65 -8.62 1.86
N THR A 102 3.46 -7.81 0.82
CA THR A 102 4.53 -7.31 -0.05
C THR A 102 4.45 -5.81 -0.10
N THR A 103 5.52 -5.13 0.31
CA THR A 103 5.61 -3.67 0.29
C THR A 103 6.78 -3.27 -0.60
N PHE A 104 6.52 -2.38 -1.55
CA PHE A 104 7.56 -1.74 -2.34
C PHE A 104 7.65 -0.27 -1.96
N THR A 105 8.87 0.27 -1.97
CA THR A 105 9.08 1.71 -1.83
C THR A 105 9.69 2.26 -3.11
N ILE A 106 9.11 3.35 -3.61
CA ILE A 106 9.62 4.10 -4.75
C ILE A 106 10.30 5.35 -4.20
N GLN A 107 11.55 5.56 -4.58
CA GLN A 107 12.36 6.72 -4.21
C GLN A 107 12.93 7.37 -5.47
N GLU A 108 13.21 8.67 -5.43
CA GLU A 108 13.98 9.33 -6.49
C GLU A 108 15.39 8.73 -6.55
N GLY A 109 15.87 8.48 -7.77
CA GLY A 109 17.21 7.93 -8.00
C GLY A 109 18.30 9.00 -8.00
N ASP A 110 19.46 8.62 -8.50
CA ASP A 110 20.65 9.47 -8.63
C ASP A 110 20.52 10.56 -9.71
N ALA A 111 19.80 10.25 -10.79
CA ALA A 111 19.52 11.18 -11.89
C ALA A 111 18.09 11.73 -11.81
N SER A 112 17.91 12.99 -12.22
CA SER A 112 16.57 13.58 -12.33
C SER A 112 15.68 12.77 -13.27
N GLY A 113 14.47 12.45 -12.82
CA GLY A 113 13.54 11.59 -13.57
C GLY A 113 13.85 10.10 -13.50
N SER A 114 14.82 9.69 -12.67
CA SER A 114 15.06 8.29 -12.33
C SER A 114 14.43 7.93 -10.97
N PHE A 115 14.04 6.67 -10.82
CA PHE A 115 13.35 6.13 -9.66
C PHE A 115 13.94 4.77 -9.29
N ILE A 116 14.04 4.51 -7.99
CA ILE A 116 14.48 3.24 -7.44
C ILE A 116 13.31 2.59 -6.72
N LEU A 117 12.90 1.42 -7.21
CA LEU A 117 11.91 0.56 -6.59
C LEU A 117 12.64 -0.46 -5.70
N LYS A 118 12.46 -0.37 -4.39
CA LYS A 118 13.04 -1.31 -3.41
C LYS A 118 11.97 -2.23 -2.85
N ASP A 119 12.26 -3.52 -2.77
CA ASP A 119 11.42 -4.48 -2.06
C ASP A 119 11.71 -4.40 -0.55
N LYS A 120 10.65 -4.25 0.26
CA LYS A 120 10.70 -4.30 1.73
C LYS A 120 9.93 -5.48 2.32
N SER A 121 9.62 -6.49 1.50
CA SER A 121 8.92 -7.69 1.94
C SER A 121 9.63 -8.37 3.10
N HIS A 122 8.88 -8.67 4.15
CA HIS A 122 9.42 -9.34 5.33
C HIS A 122 9.45 -10.85 5.11
N SER A 123 10.60 -11.38 4.72
CA SER A 123 10.96 -12.79 4.93
C SER A 123 11.11 -13.02 6.44
N PRO A 124 10.37 -13.95 7.08
CA PRO A 124 10.55 -14.29 8.49
C PRO A 124 11.89 -14.98 8.80
N THR A 125 12.68 -15.34 7.78
CA THR A 125 13.77 -16.31 7.88
C THR A 125 15.17 -15.79 7.63
N ASP A 126 15.37 -14.52 7.24
CA ASP A 126 16.72 -14.06 6.87
C ASP A 126 17.47 -13.35 8.00
N HIS A 127 17.98 -14.16 8.93
CA HIS A 127 19.21 -13.85 9.63
C HIS A 127 20.39 -14.12 8.67
N ASN A 128 20.78 -13.10 7.89
CA ASN A 128 22.14 -12.82 7.38
C ASN A 128 22.06 -12.00 6.08
N THR A 129 22.66 -10.80 6.08
CA THR A 129 23.12 -10.06 4.88
C THR A 129 22.20 -10.15 3.65
N ALA A 130 20.96 -9.68 3.76
CA ALA A 130 20.07 -9.61 2.60
C ALA A 130 20.47 -8.38 1.76
N VAL A 131 21.20 -8.60 0.66
CA VAL A 131 21.36 -7.60 -0.40
C VAL A 131 19.96 -7.23 -0.87
N ILE A 132 19.55 -5.98 -0.63
CA ILE A 132 18.25 -5.51 -1.09
C ILE A 132 18.37 -5.32 -2.60
N LYS A 133 17.73 -6.22 -3.35
CA LYS A 133 17.59 -6.05 -4.80
C LYS A 133 16.63 -4.89 -5.05
N ALA A 134 17.10 -3.91 -5.79
CA ALA A 134 16.30 -2.77 -6.20
C ALA A 134 16.24 -2.71 -7.73
N ALA A 135 15.13 -2.20 -8.26
CA ALA A 135 14.94 -2.01 -9.69
C ALA A 135 15.00 -0.52 -10.01
N LYS A 136 15.89 -0.14 -10.93
CA LYS A 136 16.03 1.24 -11.39
C LYS A 136 15.15 1.47 -12.62
N TYR A 137 14.42 2.57 -12.59
CA TYR A 137 13.59 3.04 -13.69
C TYR A 137 13.90 4.49 -14.00
N SER A 138 13.60 4.95 -15.22
CA SER A 138 13.63 6.35 -15.59
C SER A 138 12.45 6.74 -16.45
N ILE A 139 12.13 8.04 -16.50
CA ILE A 139 11.12 8.57 -17.41
C ILE A 139 11.82 9.18 -18.63
N ALA A 140 11.62 8.57 -19.79
CA ALA A 140 12.08 9.10 -21.06
C ALA A 140 10.88 9.22 -22.01
N LEU A 141 10.68 10.42 -22.57
CA LEU A 141 9.57 10.68 -23.53
C LEU A 141 8.19 10.25 -23.00
N GLN A 142 7.91 10.45 -21.70
CA GLN A 142 6.68 10.02 -21.00
C GLN A 142 6.52 8.51 -20.80
N TYR A 143 7.54 7.71 -21.13
CA TYR A 143 7.55 6.28 -20.86
C TYR A 143 8.36 5.97 -19.61
N LEU A 144 7.88 5.03 -18.81
CA LEU A 144 8.66 4.40 -17.76
C LEU A 144 9.59 3.36 -18.39
N VAL A 145 10.90 3.58 -18.32
CA VAL A 145 11.96 2.72 -18.86
C VAL A 145 12.60 1.96 -17.71
N PHE A 146 12.74 0.64 -17.83
CA PHE A 146 13.50 -0.17 -16.88
C PHE A 146 14.98 -0.12 -17.24
N GLU A 147 15.82 0.34 -16.32
CA GLU A 147 17.27 0.47 -16.54
C GLU A 147 18.06 -0.75 -16.07
N GLY A 148 17.55 -1.49 -15.09
CA GLY A 148 18.19 -2.70 -14.57
C GLY A 148 17.93 -2.95 -13.08
N ILE A 149 18.48 -4.06 -12.59
CA ILE A 149 18.51 -4.36 -11.16
C ILE A 149 19.81 -3.82 -10.59
N VAL A 150 19.72 -3.08 -9.49
CA VAL A 150 20.86 -2.57 -8.72
C VAL A 150 20.88 -3.24 -7.34
N GLU A 151 22.07 -3.44 -6.81
CA GLU A 151 22.29 -3.98 -5.47
C GLU A 151 22.54 -2.80 -4.52
N ASP A 152 21.74 -2.70 -3.47
CA ASP A 152 21.92 -1.69 -2.43
C ASP A 152 22.77 -2.32 -1.31
N GLU A 153 24.04 -1.88 -1.19
CA GLU A 153 24.87 -2.25 -0.04
C GLU A 153 24.35 -1.47 1.18
N VAL A 154 23.82 -2.20 2.16
CA VAL A 154 23.37 -1.60 3.43
C VAL A 154 24.60 -1.05 4.15
N GLN A 155 24.71 0.28 4.22
CA GLN A 155 25.71 0.98 5.02
C GLN A 155 25.24 1.12 6.47
#